data_AF-A0A485KAU0-F1
#
_entry.id   AF-A0A485KAU0-F1
#
_cell.length_a   1.000
_cell.length_b   1.000
_cell.length_c   1.000
_cell.angle_alpha   90.00
_cell.angle_beta   90.00
_cell.angle_gamma   90.00
#
_symmetry.space_group_name_H-M   'P 1'
#
loop_
_entity.id
_entity.type
_entity.pdbx_description
1 polymer ?
#
loop_
_entity_poly.entity_id
_entity_poly.type
_entity_poly.pdbx_seq_one_letter_code
_entity_poly.pdbx_strand_id
1 'polypeptide(L)'
;MLRLRMALEAKTEQHNAIEQELEAAEKVNERHVGELHKAVQAREALERALRDANERHDCEKVKYEKNLGELTVQIERLVAKEGTVHGATDSVAQILPALTPFLPFVDSAGNFKWMDGQFHHESESWRCPTVTCKMMWCYCLRGDVVTQIGLFRFLKVSDMSYPGSRNLLAHGTTYQDRHVRVAYPVRGAHCWPTFVGVYGDL
;
A
#
# COMPACT_ATOMS: atom_id res chain seq x y z
N MET A 1 -38.62 -7.22 65.63
CA MET A 1 -39.46 -6.57 64.61
C MET A 1 -38.77 -5.41 63.89
N LEU A 2 -38.26 -4.37 64.56
CA LEU A 2 -37.67 -3.19 63.90
C LEU A 2 -36.52 -3.51 62.91
N ARG A 3 -35.56 -4.36 63.30
CA ARG A 3 -34.42 -4.75 62.45
C ARG A 3 -34.84 -5.41 61.13
N LEU A 4 -35.88 -6.24 61.16
CA LEU A 4 -36.39 -6.90 59.95
C LEU A 4 -37.03 -5.90 59.00
N ARG A 5 -37.75 -4.90 59.53
CA ARG A 5 -38.34 -3.84 58.72
C ARG A 5 -37.28 -3.00 58.02
N MET A 6 -36.25 -2.58 58.76
CA MET A 6 -35.14 -1.82 58.18
C MET A 6 -34.39 -2.64 57.11
N ALA A 7 -34.18 -3.93 57.35
CA ALA A 7 -33.54 -4.80 56.37
C ALA A 7 -34.40 -4.99 55.10
N LEU A 8 -35.72 -5.09 55.26
CA LEU A 8 -36.64 -5.17 54.12
C LEU A 8 -36.64 -3.88 53.30
N GLU A 9 -36.70 -2.72 53.96
CA GLU A 9 -36.66 -1.41 53.32
C GLU A 9 -35.34 -1.20 52.55
N ALA A 10 -34.20 -1.51 53.16
CA ALA A 10 -32.90 -1.46 52.49
C ALA A 10 -32.83 -2.41 51.28
N LYS A 11 -33.49 -3.58 51.34
CA LYS A 11 -33.56 -4.51 50.20
C LYS A 11 -34.46 -3.99 49.08
N THR A 12 -35.56 -3.33 49.41
CA THR A 12 -36.43 -2.66 48.43
C THR A 12 -35.69 -1.52 47.73
N GLU A 13 -34.95 -0.70 48.47
CA GLU A 13 -34.12 0.36 47.87
C GLU A 13 -33.04 -0.19 46.94
N GLN A 14 -32.34 -1.26 47.36
CA GLN A 14 -31.37 -1.96 46.50
C GLN A 14 -32.01 -2.50 45.22
N HIS A 15 -33.19 -3.12 45.32
CA HIS A 15 -33.91 -3.63 44.14
C HIS A 15 -34.25 -2.50 43.17
N ASN A 16 -34.82 -1.40 43.67
CA ASN A 16 -35.18 -0.25 42.84
C ASN A 16 -33.95 0.39 42.18
N ALA A 17 -32.81 0.45 42.87
CA ALA A 17 -31.56 0.95 42.30
C ALA A 17 -31.08 0.06 41.15
N ILE A 18 -31.10 -1.27 41.33
CA ILE A 18 -30.72 -2.23 40.27
C ILE A 18 -31.66 -2.12 39.06
N GLU A 19 -32.96 -1.96 39.29
CA GLU A 19 -33.95 -1.81 38.22
C GLU A 19 -33.72 -0.53 37.40
N GLN A 20 -33.37 0.59 38.05
CA GLN A 20 -32.99 1.83 37.36
C GLN A 20 -31.70 1.69 36.55
N GLU A 21 -30.69 1.01 37.10
CA GLU A 21 -29.44 0.74 36.38
C GLU A 21 -29.66 -0.17 35.17
N LEU A 22 -30.52 -1.17 35.29
CA LEU A 22 -30.90 -2.06 34.19
C LEU A 22 -31.60 -1.28 33.07
N GLU A 23 -32.59 -0.44 33.39
CA GLU A 23 -33.29 0.39 32.39
C GLU A 23 -32.33 1.37 31.70
N ALA A 24 -31.38 1.95 32.45
CA ALA A 24 -30.35 2.82 31.87
C ALA A 24 -29.42 2.06 30.92
N ALA A 25 -29.02 0.83 31.29
CA ALA A 25 -28.18 -0.03 30.45
C ALA A 25 -28.91 -0.47 29.17
N GLU A 26 -30.20 -0.80 29.25
CA GLU A 26 -31.03 -1.15 28.08
C GLU A 26 -31.09 0.01 27.08
N LYS A 27 -31.33 1.24 27.54
CA LYS A 27 -31.32 2.44 26.68
C LYS A 27 -29.97 2.69 26.01
N VAL A 28 -28.87 2.40 26.69
CA VAL A 28 -27.53 2.48 26.08
C VAL A 28 -27.36 1.39 25.01
N ASN A 29 -27.80 0.17 25.29
CA ASN A 29 -27.72 -0.94 24.35
C ASN A 29 -28.55 -0.66 23.08
N GLU A 30 -29.76 -0.13 23.21
CA GLU A 30 -30.59 0.28 22.07
C GLU A 30 -29.89 1.32 21.19
N ARG A 31 -29.22 2.31 21.80
CA ARG A 31 -28.42 3.30 21.06
C ARG A 31 -27.29 2.64 20.30
N HIS A 32 -26.53 1.76 20.94
CA HIS A 32 -25.42 1.04 20.29
C HIS A 32 -25.90 0.14 19.14
N VAL A 33 -27.03 -0.55 19.30
CA VAL A 33 -27.62 -1.36 18.21
C VAL A 33 -28.01 -0.46 17.03
N GLY A 34 -28.59 0.72 17.31
CA GLY A 34 -28.89 1.72 16.28
C GLY A 34 -27.64 2.23 15.54
N GLU A 35 -26.55 2.51 16.27
CA GLU A 35 -25.27 2.91 15.67
C GLU A 35 -24.64 1.80 14.84
N LEU A 36 -24.67 0.56 15.34
CA LEU A 36 -24.16 -0.61 14.63
C LEU A 36 -24.93 -0.83 13.32
N HIS A 37 -26.25 -0.67 13.33
CA HIS A 37 -27.06 -0.79 12.12
C HIS A 37 -26.67 0.26 11.06
N LYS A 38 -26.46 1.52 11.48
CA LYS A 38 -25.97 2.58 10.57
C LYS A 38 -24.59 2.26 10.01
N ALA A 39 -23.69 1.75 10.84
CA ALA A 39 -22.34 1.35 10.41
C ALA A 39 -22.38 0.21 9.38
N VAL A 40 -23.25 -0.79 9.59
CA VAL A 40 -23.45 -1.90 8.63
C VAL A 40 -23.98 -1.37 7.30
N GLN A 41 -24.99 -0.51 7.31
CA GLN A 41 -25.51 0.11 6.09
C GLN A 41 -24.45 0.92 5.33
N ALA A 42 -23.62 1.68 6.05
CA ALA A 42 -22.53 2.44 5.47
C ALA A 42 -21.48 1.52 4.82
N ARG A 43 -21.12 0.41 5.49
CA ARG A 43 -20.20 -0.60 4.94
C ARG A 43 -20.73 -1.21 3.65
N GLU A 44 -22.00 -1.62 3.63
CA GLU A 44 -22.63 -2.19 2.43
C GLU A 44 -22.70 -1.18 1.27
N ALA A 45 -22.87 0.12 1.56
CA ALA A 45 -22.81 1.17 0.55
C ALA A 45 -21.41 1.32 -0.05
N LEU A 46 -20.36 1.29 0.79
CA LEU A 46 -18.97 1.33 0.32
C LEU A 46 -18.60 0.10 -0.50
N GLU A 47 -19.03 -1.10 -0.08
CA GLU A 47 -18.79 -2.34 -0.84
C GLU A 47 -19.45 -2.30 -2.22
N ARG A 48 -20.66 -1.75 -2.34
CA ARG A 48 -21.31 -1.53 -3.63
C ARG A 48 -20.51 -0.57 -4.50
N ALA A 49 -20.13 0.59 -3.97
CA ALA A 49 -19.34 1.57 -4.71
C ALA A 49 -17.98 1.01 -5.18
N LEU A 50 -17.34 0.17 -4.36
CA LEU A 50 -16.09 -0.51 -4.72
C LEU A 50 -16.30 -1.50 -5.87
N ARG A 51 -17.39 -2.28 -5.86
CA ARG A 51 -17.73 -3.16 -6.98
C ARG A 51 -17.94 -2.37 -8.26
N ASP A 52 -18.72 -1.30 -8.23
CA ASP A 52 -18.97 -0.44 -9.39
C ASP A 52 -17.69 0.24 -9.92
N ALA A 53 -16.75 0.58 -9.03
CA ALA A 53 -15.45 1.13 -9.41
C ALA A 53 -14.58 0.06 -10.11
N ASN A 54 -14.55 -1.17 -9.59
CA ASN A 54 -13.81 -2.27 -10.20
C ASN A 54 -14.36 -2.63 -11.58
N GLU A 55 -15.69 -2.70 -11.74
CA GLU A 55 -16.31 -2.96 -13.04
C GLU A 55 -15.96 -1.89 -14.08
N ARG A 56 -15.92 -0.62 -13.67
CA ARG A 56 -15.48 0.49 -14.54
C ARG A 56 -14.02 0.34 -14.95
N HIS A 57 -13.15 0.04 -14.00
CA HIS A 57 -11.73 -0.18 -14.25
C HIS A 57 -11.52 -1.36 -15.22
N ASP A 58 -12.23 -2.48 -15.03
CA ASP A 58 -12.14 -3.64 -15.92
C ASP A 58 -12.61 -3.30 -17.34
N CYS A 59 -13.69 -2.52 -17.47
CA CYS A 59 -14.14 -2.00 -18.77
C CYS A 59 -13.08 -1.12 -19.45
N GLU A 60 -12.40 -0.25 -18.69
CA GLU A 60 -11.33 0.60 -19.22
C GLU A 60 -10.11 -0.23 -19.64
N LYS A 61 -9.72 -1.22 -18.83
CA LYS A 61 -8.62 -2.14 -19.15
C LYS A 61 -8.85 -2.84 -20.48
N VAL A 62 -10.06 -3.36 -20.72
CA VAL A 62 -10.43 -4.00 -22.00
C VAL A 62 -10.30 -3.02 -23.17
N LYS A 63 -10.66 -1.73 -23.00
CA LYS A 63 -10.46 -0.71 -24.04
C LYS A 63 -8.98 -0.49 -24.34
N TYR A 64 -8.14 -0.38 -23.31
CA TYR A 64 -6.69 -0.21 -23.49
C TYR A 64 -6.07 -1.42 -24.18
N GLU A 65 -6.43 -2.64 -23.78
CA GLU A 65 -5.94 -3.88 -24.41
C GLU A 65 -6.35 -3.94 -25.89
N LYS A 66 -7.58 -3.56 -26.22
CA LYS A 66 -8.05 -3.48 -27.61
C LYS A 66 -7.24 -2.45 -28.42
N ASN A 67 -7.08 -1.24 -27.90
CA ASN A 67 -6.32 -0.17 -28.57
C ASN A 67 -4.85 -0.57 -28.78
N LEU A 68 -4.26 -1.24 -27.79
CA LEU A 68 -2.89 -1.76 -27.88
C LEU A 68 -2.78 -2.83 -28.97
N GLY A 69 -3.75 -3.74 -29.07
CA GLY A 69 -3.84 -4.71 -30.15
C GLY A 69 -3.95 -4.06 -31.52
N GLU A 70 -4.80 -3.04 -31.68
CA GLU A 70 -4.94 -2.29 -32.93
C GLU A 70 -3.64 -1.59 -33.35
N LEU A 71 -2.96 -0.94 -32.40
CA LEU A 71 -1.66 -0.29 -32.63
C LEU A 71 -0.59 -1.31 -33.04
N THR A 72 -0.58 -2.48 -32.41
CA THR A 72 0.36 -3.57 -32.75
C THR A 72 0.18 -4.01 -34.20
N VAL A 73 -1.06 -4.23 -34.63
CA VAL A 73 -1.38 -4.60 -36.03
C VAL A 73 -1.05 -3.47 -37.01
N GLN A 74 -1.11 -2.19 -36.61
CA GLN A 74 -0.65 -1.07 -37.45
C GLN A 74 0.86 -1.07 -37.63
N ILE A 75 1.62 -1.30 -36.55
CA ILE A 75 3.08 -1.39 -36.59
C ILE A 75 3.52 -2.56 -37.49
N GLU A 76 2.94 -3.75 -37.33
CA GLU A 76 3.24 -4.91 -38.19
C GLU A 76 2.98 -4.60 -39.67
N ARG A 77 1.89 -3.89 -39.98
CA ARG A 77 1.58 -3.45 -41.35
C ARG A 77 2.59 -2.43 -41.90
N LEU A 78 3.11 -1.52 -41.07
CA LEU A 78 4.16 -0.57 -41.47
C LEU A 78 5.48 -1.30 -41.73
N VAL A 79 5.87 -2.21 -40.83
CA VAL A 79 7.07 -3.03 -40.97
C VAL A 79 7.01 -3.89 -42.23
N ALA A 80 5.85 -4.51 -42.53
CA ALA A 80 5.66 -5.27 -43.76
C ALA A 80 5.75 -4.41 -45.03
N LYS A 81 5.36 -3.13 -44.98
CA LYS A 81 5.51 -2.17 -46.09
C LYS A 81 6.95 -1.72 -46.28
N GLU A 82 7.74 -1.61 -45.20
CA GLU A 82 9.14 -1.19 -45.24
C GLU A 82 10.12 -2.30 -45.68
N GLY A 83 9.65 -3.55 -45.80
CA GLY A 83 10.40 -4.71 -46.30
C GLY A 83 10.93 -4.63 -47.75
N THR A 84 10.91 -3.46 -48.41
CA THR A 84 11.44 -3.25 -49.77
C THR A 84 12.59 -2.24 -49.85
N VAL A 85 13.12 -1.68 -48.75
CA VAL A 85 14.19 -0.67 -48.84
C VAL A 85 15.45 -1.08 -48.08
N HIS A 86 16.46 -1.51 -48.83
CA HIS A 86 17.88 -1.37 -48.48
C HIS A 86 18.14 0.09 -48.08
N GLY A 87 18.18 0.41 -46.77
CA GLY A 87 18.56 1.75 -46.30
C GLY A 87 17.97 2.26 -44.97
N ALA A 88 17.33 1.43 -44.15
CA ALA A 88 16.58 1.88 -42.96
C ALA A 88 17.39 2.04 -41.65
N THR A 89 18.74 2.06 -41.68
CA THR A 89 19.53 2.28 -40.45
C THR A 89 19.60 3.75 -40.02
N ASP A 90 19.36 4.69 -40.93
CA ASP A 90 19.49 6.14 -40.63
C ASP A 90 18.22 6.78 -40.04
N SER A 91 17.06 6.11 -40.14
CA SER A 91 15.77 6.69 -39.73
C SER A 91 15.42 6.43 -38.26
N VAL A 92 15.78 5.26 -37.72
CA VAL A 92 15.51 4.91 -36.31
C VAL A 92 16.39 5.73 -35.35
N ALA A 93 17.62 6.06 -35.76
CA ALA A 93 18.53 6.91 -35.00
C ALA A 93 18.04 8.37 -34.88
N GLN A 94 17.18 8.84 -35.78
CA GLN A 94 16.62 10.20 -35.73
C GLN A 94 15.38 10.33 -34.83
N ILE A 95 14.72 9.21 -34.47
CA ILE A 95 13.51 9.21 -33.63
C ILE A 95 13.85 9.00 -32.15
N LEU A 96 14.96 8.32 -31.82
CA LEU A 96 15.43 8.12 -30.43
C LEU A 96 15.66 9.43 -29.63
N PRO A 97 16.18 10.54 -30.21
CA PRO A 97 16.36 11.81 -29.52
C PRO A 97 15.05 12.50 -29.10
N ALA A 98 13.93 12.19 -29.76
CA ALA A 98 12.63 12.77 -29.46
C ALA A 98 11.90 12.09 -28.29
N LEU A 99 12.28 10.84 -27.97
CA LEU A 99 11.72 10.05 -26.86
C LEU A 99 12.59 10.05 -25.60
N THR A 100 13.84 10.53 -25.71
CA THR A 100 14.81 10.61 -24.61
C THR A 100 14.50 11.62 -23.50
N PRO A 101 13.76 12.74 -23.67
CA PRO A 101 13.49 13.63 -22.54
C PRO A 101 12.50 13.04 -21.52
N PHE A 102 11.89 11.89 -21.79
CA PHE A 102 10.91 11.26 -20.91
C PHE A 102 11.43 10.03 -20.15
N LEU A 103 12.63 9.55 -20.46
CA LEU A 103 13.20 8.40 -19.77
C LEU A 103 14.26 8.88 -18.78
N PRO A 104 14.15 8.53 -17.49
CA PRO A 104 15.19 8.84 -16.53
C PRO A 104 16.51 8.25 -17.03
N PHE A 105 17.57 9.05 -17.04
CA PHE A 105 18.91 8.57 -17.36
C PHE A 105 19.39 7.68 -16.20
N VAL A 106 19.47 6.38 -16.46
CA VAL A 106 19.93 5.37 -15.51
C VAL A 106 21.36 4.96 -15.88
N ASP A 107 22.27 4.93 -14.91
CA ASP A 107 23.63 4.43 -15.13
C ASP A 107 23.69 2.89 -15.27
N SER A 108 24.87 2.35 -15.55
CA SER A 108 25.07 0.89 -15.66
C SER A 108 24.84 0.13 -14.34
N ALA A 109 24.76 0.83 -13.21
CA ALA A 109 24.51 0.29 -11.88
C ALA A 109 23.05 0.42 -11.44
N GLY A 110 22.17 1.03 -12.26
CA GLY A 110 20.76 1.21 -11.93
C GLY A 110 20.44 2.52 -11.18
N ASN A 111 21.36 3.47 -11.12
CA ASN A 111 21.16 4.75 -10.43
C ASN A 111 20.60 5.83 -11.35
N PHE A 112 19.66 6.61 -10.84
CA PHE A 112 19.02 7.75 -11.48
C PHE A 112 19.87 9.01 -11.35
N LYS A 113 20.12 9.69 -12.47
CA LYS A 113 20.76 11.01 -12.44
C LYS A 113 19.75 12.10 -12.10
N TRP A 114 19.97 12.82 -11.00
CA TRP A 114 19.16 13.96 -10.57
C TRP A 114 19.54 15.25 -11.30
N MET A 115 18.72 16.30 -11.16
CA MET A 115 18.96 17.63 -11.76
C MET A 115 20.26 18.30 -11.26
N ASP A 116 20.72 17.95 -10.06
CA ASP A 116 22.01 18.40 -9.51
C ASP A 116 23.22 17.69 -10.15
N GLY A 117 22.98 16.70 -11.00
CA GLY A 117 23.97 15.89 -11.67
C GLY A 117 24.50 14.71 -10.85
N GLN A 118 24.05 14.52 -9.60
CA GLN A 118 24.39 13.37 -8.78
C GLN A 118 23.56 12.14 -9.16
N PHE A 119 24.07 10.95 -8.80
CA PHE A 119 23.42 9.68 -9.04
C PHE A 119 22.83 9.15 -7.74
N HIS A 120 21.55 8.78 -7.79
CA HIS A 120 20.76 8.31 -6.65
C HIS A 120 20.09 6.98 -6.99
N HIS A 121 19.71 6.20 -5.98
CA HIS A 121 19.02 4.92 -6.20
C HIS A 121 17.55 5.08 -6.60
N GLU A 122 17.01 6.29 -6.50
CA GLU A 122 15.62 6.64 -6.80
C GLU A 122 15.51 7.86 -7.71
N SER A 123 14.37 8.02 -8.39
CA SER A 123 14.07 9.23 -9.14
C SER A 123 13.78 10.43 -8.22
N GLU A 124 14.04 11.65 -8.69
CA GLU A 124 13.82 12.88 -7.90
C GLU A 124 12.34 13.09 -7.52
N SER A 125 11.43 12.59 -8.36
CA SER A 125 9.98 12.60 -8.15
C SER A 125 9.48 11.47 -7.25
N TRP A 126 10.36 10.56 -6.83
CA TRP A 126 9.96 9.42 -6.04
C TRP A 126 9.37 9.84 -4.69
N ARG A 127 8.35 9.12 -4.24
CA ARG A 127 7.68 9.32 -2.95
C ARG A 127 7.46 7.98 -2.28
N CYS A 128 7.68 7.93 -0.97
CA CYS A 128 7.38 6.75 -0.17
C CYS A 128 5.89 6.42 -0.29
N PRO A 129 5.53 5.23 -0.82
CA PRO A 129 4.14 4.88 -1.01
C PRO A 129 3.49 4.66 0.36
N THR A 130 2.25 5.14 0.51
CA THR A 130 1.46 4.94 1.73
C THR A 130 0.93 3.51 1.73
N VAL A 131 1.79 2.57 2.15
CA VAL A 131 1.48 1.14 2.22
C VAL A 131 1.46 0.63 3.66
N THR A 132 0.86 -0.52 3.88
CA THR A 132 0.89 -1.21 5.18
C THR A 132 2.32 -1.62 5.54
N CYS A 133 2.59 -1.79 6.84
CA CYS A 133 3.90 -2.23 7.34
C CYS A 133 4.36 -3.55 6.68
N LYS A 134 3.42 -4.45 6.37
CA LYS A 134 3.69 -5.72 5.70
C LYS A 134 4.20 -5.53 4.27
N MET A 135 3.59 -4.62 3.50
CA MET A 135 4.06 -4.30 2.15
C MET A 135 5.42 -3.58 2.19
N MET A 136 5.61 -2.68 3.15
CA MET A 136 6.91 -2.02 3.36
C MET A 136 8.03 -3.05 3.59
N TRP A 137 7.77 -4.10 4.36
CA TRP A 137 8.72 -5.20 4.55
C TRP A 137 9.05 -5.94 3.24
N CYS A 138 8.05 -6.18 2.39
CA CYS A 138 8.26 -6.79 1.08
C CYS A 138 9.17 -5.93 0.19
N TYR A 139 8.98 -4.60 0.20
CA TYR A 139 9.83 -3.68 -0.55
C TYR A 139 11.28 -3.64 -0.05
N CYS A 140 11.51 -3.87 1.24
CA CYS A 140 12.87 -4.02 1.78
C CYS A 140 13.62 -5.24 1.25
N LEU A 141 12.90 -6.33 0.99
CA LEU A 141 13.51 -7.58 0.54
C LEU A 141 13.55 -7.74 -0.98
N ARG A 142 12.63 -7.11 -1.72
CA ARG A 142 12.49 -7.30 -3.17
C ARG A 142 12.64 -6.00 -3.99
N GLY A 143 12.61 -4.84 -3.33
CA GLY A 143 12.45 -3.56 -4.03
C GLY A 143 11.04 -3.42 -4.58
N ASP A 144 10.85 -2.41 -5.42
CA ASP A 144 9.61 -2.22 -6.18
C ASP A 144 9.94 -2.05 -7.66
N VAL A 145 9.57 -3.05 -8.46
CA VAL A 145 9.80 -3.07 -9.91
C VAL A 145 8.98 -2.00 -10.62
N VAL A 146 7.79 -1.67 -10.09
CA VAL A 146 6.88 -0.69 -10.72
C VAL A 146 7.44 0.71 -10.59
N THR A 147 7.96 1.05 -9.42
CA THR A 147 8.57 2.38 -9.17
C THR A 147 10.08 2.40 -9.37
N GLN A 148 10.66 1.28 -9.83
CA GLN A 148 12.08 1.08 -10.08
C GLN A 148 12.98 1.41 -8.88
N ILE A 149 12.47 1.24 -7.67
CA ILE A 149 13.28 1.43 -6.48
C ILE A 149 14.05 0.16 -6.22
N GLY A 150 15.34 0.32 -5.96
CA GLY A 150 16.16 -0.73 -5.38
C GLY A 150 15.61 -1.26 -4.05
N LEU A 151 16.30 -2.24 -3.49
CA LEU A 151 15.96 -2.80 -2.19
C LEU A 151 15.96 -1.70 -1.12
N PHE A 152 14.83 -1.47 -0.44
CA PHE A 152 14.70 -0.36 0.53
C PHE A 152 15.75 -0.41 1.65
N ARG A 153 16.30 -1.60 1.95
CA ARG A 153 17.37 -1.75 2.96
C ARG A 153 18.68 -1.02 2.60
N PHE A 154 18.87 -0.64 1.34
CA PHE A 154 20.04 0.12 0.90
C PHE A 154 19.75 1.62 0.76
N LEU A 155 18.50 2.05 0.86
CA LEU A 155 18.14 3.46 0.83
C LEU A 155 18.58 4.15 2.11
N LYS A 156 19.32 5.23 1.97
CA LYS A 156 19.70 6.12 3.07
C LYS A 156 18.73 7.29 3.12
N VAL A 157 18.65 7.92 4.29
CA VAL A 157 17.85 9.16 4.48
C VAL A 157 18.34 10.28 3.54
N SER A 158 19.62 10.27 3.17
CA SER A 158 20.23 11.20 2.19
C SER A 158 19.67 11.04 0.78
N ASP A 159 19.22 9.84 0.43
CA ASP A 159 18.83 9.53 -0.94
C ASP A 159 17.43 10.08 -1.25
N MET A 160 16.66 10.39 -0.19
CA MET A 160 15.30 10.91 -0.26
C MET A 160 15.26 12.44 -0.38
N SER A 161 14.58 12.97 -1.41
CA SER A 161 14.34 14.41 -1.56
C SER A 161 13.23 14.95 -0.66
N TYR A 162 12.19 14.15 -0.39
CA TYR A 162 10.99 14.60 0.32
C TYR A 162 11.04 14.38 1.85
N PRO A 163 10.83 15.42 2.68
CA PRO A 163 10.91 15.31 4.15
C PRO A 163 9.96 14.26 4.76
N GLY A 164 8.74 14.13 4.23
CA GLY A 164 7.77 13.14 4.72
C GLY A 164 8.24 11.70 4.48
N SER A 165 8.92 11.45 3.37
CA SER A 165 9.47 10.13 3.02
C SER A 165 10.69 9.78 3.88
N ARG A 166 11.50 10.78 4.27
CA ARG A 166 12.62 10.60 5.20
C ARG A 166 12.16 10.07 6.57
N ASN A 167 11.10 10.64 7.12
CA ASN A 167 10.56 10.21 8.42
C ASN A 167 10.03 8.77 8.35
N LEU A 168 9.30 8.41 7.29
CA LEU A 168 8.80 7.04 7.10
C LEU A 168 9.94 6.03 6.94
N LEU A 169 10.98 6.38 6.19
CA LEU A 169 12.17 5.52 6.03
C LEU A 169 12.93 5.36 7.36
N ALA A 170 13.09 6.43 8.14
CA ALA A 170 13.72 6.38 9.45
C ALA A 170 12.92 5.50 10.45
N HIS A 171 11.60 5.59 10.43
CA HIS A 171 10.73 4.71 11.23
C HIS A 171 10.77 3.25 10.74
N GLY A 172 10.78 3.03 9.43
CA GLY A 172 10.88 1.70 8.84
C GLY A 172 12.20 1.01 9.18
N THR A 173 13.32 1.72 9.05
CA THR A 173 14.67 1.20 9.34
C THR A 173 14.85 0.87 10.82
N THR A 174 14.37 1.71 11.74
CA THR A 174 14.40 1.41 13.19
C THR A 174 13.58 0.17 13.55
N TYR A 175 12.40 0.00 12.94
CA TYR A 175 11.59 -1.20 13.12
C TYR A 175 12.26 -2.46 12.53
N GLN A 176 12.87 -2.32 11.35
CA GLN A 176 13.61 -3.39 10.69
C GLN A 176 14.82 -3.85 11.48
N ASP A 177 15.65 -2.93 11.96
CA ASP A 177 16.82 -3.26 12.76
C ASP A 177 16.44 -4.04 14.02
N ARG A 178 15.30 -3.69 14.64
CA ARG A 178 14.77 -4.42 15.78
C ARG A 178 14.30 -5.83 15.41
N HIS A 179 13.54 -5.97 14.32
CA HIS A 179 13.01 -7.27 13.88
C HIS A 179 14.08 -8.20 13.33
N VAL A 180 15.04 -7.69 12.55
CA VAL A 180 16.18 -8.48 12.04
C VAL A 180 17.04 -8.98 13.20
N ARG A 181 17.29 -8.17 14.24
CA ARG A 181 18.02 -8.63 15.44
C ARG A 181 17.28 -9.71 16.22
N VAL A 182 15.94 -9.65 16.28
CA VAL A 182 15.12 -10.65 16.97
C VAL A 182 14.98 -11.93 16.14
N ALA A 183 14.83 -11.81 14.82
CA ALA A 183 14.66 -12.94 13.91
C ALA A 183 15.97 -13.68 13.61
N TYR A 184 17.11 -12.99 13.69
CA TYR A 184 18.44 -13.54 13.42
C TYR A 184 19.40 -13.25 14.59
N PRO A 185 19.22 -13.88 15.76
CA PRO A 185 20.24 -13.83 16.79
C PRO A 185 21.50 -14.49 16.23
N VAL A 186 22.56 -13.70 16.09
CA VAL A 186 23.85 -14.13 15.57
C VAL A 186 24.39 -15.30 16.40
N ARG A 187 24.16 -16.51 15.91
CA ARG A 187 24.99 -17.71 16.10
C ARG A 187 24.61 -18.71 15.02
N GLY A 188 25.60 -19.01 14.17
CA GLY A 188 25.44 -19.62 12.85
C GLY A 188 24.41 -20.73 12.72
N ALA A 189 23.44 -20.52 11.84
CA ALA A 189 22.72 -21.58 11.14
C ALA A 189 21.99 -20.97 9.93
N HIS A 190 22.27 -21.52 8.76
CA HIS A 190 21.53 -21.29 7.53
C HIS A 190 20.13 -21.92 7.66
N CYS A 191 19.18 -21.20 8.25
CA CYS A 191 17.77 -21.58 8.18
C CYS A 191 16.93 -20.33 7.96
N TRP A 192 16.35 -20.22 6.77
CA TRP A 192 15.27 -19.26 6.51
C TRP A 192 14.05 -19.69 7.33
N PRO A 193 13.47 -18.82 8.19
CA PRO A 193 12.18 -19.12 8.77
C PRO A 193 11.12 -18.90 7.69
N THR A 194 10.38 -19.97 7.35
CA THR A 194 9.16 -19.86 6.54
C THR A 194 8.14 -19.06 7.37
N PHE A 195 8.03 -17.77 7.08
CA PHE A 195 7.13 -16.84 7.78
C PHE A 195 5.69 -17.03 7.26
N VAL A 196 5.07 -18.15 7.65
CA VAL A 196 3.64 -18.37 7.41
C VAL A 196 2.86 -17.94 8.65
N GLY A 197 2.23 -16.77 8.53
CA GLY A 197 0.94 -16.51 9.16
C GLY A 197 0.96 -16.07 10.62
N VAL A 198 1.31 -14.82 10.91
CA VAL A 198 0.65 -14.01 11.93
C VAL A 198 0.85 -12.55 11.52
N TYR A 199 -0.19 -11.89 10.98
CA TYR A 199 -0.43 -10.43 10.97
C TYR A 199 -1.65 -10.23 10.06
N GLY A 200 -2.82 -10.60 10.61
CA GLY A 200 -4.09 -10.01 10.22
C GLY A 200 -4.30 -8.76 11.07
N ASP A 201 -4.78 -7.71 10.41
CA ASP A 201 -5.38 -6.50 10.97
C ASP A 201 -4.47 -5.57 11.79
N LEU A 202 -3.77 -4.68 11.06
CA LEU A 202 -3.48 -3.29 11.44
C LEU A 202 -3.46 -2.41 10.18
#